data_AF-A0A975JM64-F1
#
_entry.id   AF-A0A975JM64-F1
#
_cell.length_a   1.000
_cell.length_b   1.000
_cell.length_c   1.000
_cell.angle_alpha   90.00
_cell.angle_beta   90.00
_cell.angle_gamma   90.00
#
_symmetry.space_group_name_H-M   'P 1'
#
loop_
_entity.id
_entity.type
_entity.pdbx_description
1 polymer ?
#
loop_
_entity_poly.entity_id
_entity_poly.type
_entity_poly.pdbx_seq_one_letter_code
_entity_poly.pdbx_strand_id
1 'polypeptide(L)' 'MSSASRTAGSGKRDTGEWESEGGSLGPDAPARLPDGITAEASMVYRVGPYSYSRLDDAMAEHARQSGKQGSRAARV' A
#
# COMPACT_ATOMS: atom_id res chain seq x y z
N MET A 1 -33.70 -42.47 -31.44
CA MET A 1 -33.46 -42.51 -29.98
C MET A 1 -32.09 -41.91 -29.75
N SER A 2 -31.99 -40.67 -29.26
CA SER A 2 -31.82 -40.31 -27.84
C SER A 2 -30.46 -40.80 -27.32
N SER A 3 -29.61 -40.05 -26.63
CA SER A 3 -29.74 -38.79 -25.90
C SER A 3 -28.34 -38.33 -25.48
N ALA A 4 -28.15 -37.02 -25.26
CA ALA A 4 -26.97 -36.42 -24.67
C ALA A 4 -26.66 -36.93 -23.25
N SER A 5 -25.42 -36.77 -22.77
CA SER A 5 -25.10 -36.55 -21.35
C SER A 5 -23.79 -35.79 -21.19
N ARG A 6 -23.87 -34.67 -20.46
CA ARG A 6 -22.78 -33.78 -20.03
C ARG A 6 -22.10 -34.36 -18.80
N THR A 7 -20.80 -34.16 -18.63
CA THR A 7 -20.21 -33.92 -17.29
C THR A 7 -19.03 -32.97 -17.41
N ALA A 8 -19.18 -31.81 -16.77
CA ALA A 8 -18.10 -30.89 -16.47
C ALA A 8 -17.19 -31.53 -15.41
N GLY A 9 -15.95 -31.81 -15.77
CA GLY A 9 -14.88 -31.97 -14.81
C GLY A 9 -14.28 -30.60 -14.55
N SER A 10 -14.76 -29.92 -13.51
CA SER A 10 -14.12 -28.74 -12.93
C SER A 10 -12.77 -29.17 -12.35
N GLY A 11 -11.74 -29.23 -13.20
CA GLY A 11 -10.35 -29.33 -12.80
C GLY A 11 -9.93 -28.01 -12.19
N LYS A 12 -10.24 -27.85 -10.91
CA LYS A 12 -9.78 -26.78 -10.03
C LYS A 12 -8.25 -26.76 -10.13
N ARG A 13 -7.69 -25.78 -10.84
CA ARG A 13 -6.27 -25.47 -10.70
C ARG A 13 -6.12 -24.84 -9.33
N ASP A 14 -5.72 -25.65 -8.37
CA ASP A 14 -5.06 -25.18 -7.18
C ASP A 14 -3.76 -24.51 -7.62
N THR A 15 -3.74 -23.17 -7.67
CA THR A 15 -2.50 -22.40 -7.75
C THR A 15 -2.76 -20.99 -7.25
N GLY A 16 -2.03 -20.59 -6.21
CA GLY A 16 -2.09 -19.26 -5.63
C GLY A 16 -2.57 -19.27 -4.18
N GLU A 17 -1.90 -20.06 -3.34
CA GLU A 17 -1.16 -19.53 -2.19
C GLU A 17 -1.40 -18.04 -1.93
N TRP A 18 -2.47 -17.74 -1.21
CA TRP A 18 -2.66 -16.47 -0.53
C TRP A 18 -3.02 -16.80 0.91
N GLU A 19 -2.00 -17.22 1.67
CA GLU A 19 -2.07 -17.15 3.12
C GLU A 19 -2.23 -15.67 3.46
N SER A 20 -3.44 -15.28 3.84
CA SER A 20 -3.67 -13.98 4.44
C SER A 20 -3.12 -14.00 5.86
N GLU A 21 -1.81 -14.18 6.01
CA GLU A 21 -1.06 -13.79 7.20
C GLU A 21 -0.99 -12.27 7.19
N GLY A 22 -2.14 -11.64 7.46
CA GLY A 22 -2.23 -10.24 7.83
C GLY A 22 -1.57 -10.02 9.19
N GLY A 23 -0.26 -10.25 9.27
CA GLY A 23 0.57 -9.76 10.34
C GLY A 23 0.76 -8.28 10.09
N SER A 24 0.04 -7.43 10.82
CA SER A 24 0.60 -6.12 11.10
C SER A 24 1.96 -6.41 11.73
N LEU A 25 3.06 -6.10 11.03
CA LEU A 25 4.37 -6.05 11.67
C LEU A 25 4.19 -5.04 12.80
N GLY A 26 3.98 -5.54 14.02
CA GLY A 26 4.02 -4.72 15.21
C GLY A 26 5.32 -3.93 15.13
N PRO A 27 5.35 -2.66 15.58
CA PRO A 27 6.52 -1.81 15.41
C PRO A 27 7.74 -2.62 15.81
N ASP A 28 8.60 -2.92 14.83
CA ASP A 28 9.75 -3.81 15.03
C ASP A 28 10.40 -3.33 16.32
N ALA A 29 10.46 -4.23 17.32
CA ALA A 29 11.07 -3.89 18.59
C ALA A 29 12.43 -3.27 18.26
N PRO A 30 12.73 -2.05 18.73
CA PRO A 30 13.90 -1.34 18.27
C PRO A 30 15.10 -2.26 18.49
N ALA A 31 15.81 -2.56 17.40
CA ALA A 31 17.02 -3.35 17.46
C ALA A 31 17.88 -2.79 18.60
N ARG A 32 18.44 -3.67 19.45
CA ARG A 32 19.25 -3.23 20.59
C ARG A 32 20.31 -2.26 20.09
N LEU A 33 20.16 -0.99 20.48
CA LEU A 33 21.07 0.06 20.07
C LEU A 33 22.41 -0.15 20.79
N PRO A 34 23.56 0.00 20.11
CA PRO A 34 24.86 0.04 20.75
C PRO A 34 24.97 1.14 21.81
N ASP A 35 25.90 0.96 22.75
CA ASP A 35 26.17 1.96 23.79
C ASP A 35 26.49 3.33 23.16
N GLY A 36 25.81 4.36 23.66
CA GLY A 36 25.94 5.73 23.16
C GLY A 36 25.09 6.08 21.93
N ILE A 37 24.31 5.14 21.37
CA ILE A 37 23.35 5.42 20.30
C ILE A 37 21.93 5.51 20.85
N THR A 38 21.22 6.59 20.51
CA THR A 38 19.81 6.81 20.85
C THR A 38 18.96 6.84 19.58
N ALA A 39 17.79 6.22 19.63
CA ALA A 39 16.76 6.35 18.59
C ALA A 39 15.70 7.33 19.07
N GLU A 40 15.33 8.27 18.21
CA GLU A 40 14.22 9.19 18.44
C GLU A 40 13.10 8.89 17.46
N ALA A 41 11.89 8.69 17.99
CA ALA A 41 10.71 8.57 17.17
C ALA A 41 10.34 9.93 16.59
N SER A 42 10.33 10.06 15.26
CA SER A 42 9.88 11.26 14.57
C SER A 42 8.66 10.96 13.70
N MET A 43 7.76 11.94 13.60
CA MET A 43 6.61 11.85 12.71
C MET A 43 6.98 12.44 11.34
N VAL A 44 6.75 11.67 10.27
CA VAL A 44 6.99 12.10 8.88
C VAL A 44 5.72 11.91 8.07
N TYR A 45 5.29 12.98 7.38
CA TYR A 45 4.13 12.98 6.50
C TYR A 45 4.58 12.82 5.05
N ARG A 46 3.88 12.00 4.26
CA ARG A 46 4.22 11.75 2.84
C ARG A 46 3.11 12.18 1.90
N VAL A 47 3.48 12.86 0.83
CA VAL A 47 2.58 13.28 -0.26
C VAL A 47 3.22 12.91 -1.59
N GLY A 48 2.84 11.75 -2.14
CA GLY A 48 3.52 11.18 -3.30
C GLY A 48 5.02 10.96 -2.99
N PRO A 49 5.95 11.49 -3.81
CA PRO A 49 7.39 11.34 -3.58
C PRO A 49 7.95 12.28 -2.50
N TYR A 50 7.16 13.21 -1.97
CA TYR A 50 7.62 14.23 -1.03
C TYR A 50 7.40 13.80 0.43
N SER A 51 8.33 14.18 1.30
CA SER A 51 8.27 13.94 2.75
C SER A 51 8.38 15.27 3.50
N TYR A 52 7.58 15.41 4.56
CA TYR A 52 7.46 16.62 5.37
C TYR A 52 7.52 16.27 6.85
N SER A 53 8.15 17.14 7.66
CA SER A 53 8.13 17.03 9.13
C SER A 53 6.92 17.73 9.75
N ARG A 54 6.28 18.66 9.03
CA ARG A 54 5.10 19.41 9.46
C ARG A 54 3.87 18.96 8.66
N LEU A 55 2.75 18.81 9.35
CA LEU A 55 1.48 18.45 8.73
C LEU A 55 0.98 19.55 7.76
N ASP A 56 1.13 20.82 8.13
CA ASP A 56 0.68 21.96 7.32
C ASP A 56 1.30 21.96 5.91
N ASP A 57 2.60 21.65 5.82
CA ASP A 57 3.34 21.61 4.56
C ASP A 57 2.88 20.44 3.69
N ALA A 58 2.63 19.29 4.30
CA ALA A 58 2.06 18.13 3.62
C ALA A 58 0.64 18.42 3.10
N MET A 59 -0.20 19.09 3.87
CA MET A 59 -1.54 19.49 3.44
C MET A 59 -1.50 20.48 2.28
N ALA A 60 -0.58 21.46 2.32
CA ALA A 60 -0.38 22.40 1.24
C ALA A 60 0.06 21.70 -0.07
N GLU A 61 0.99 20.74 0.03
CA GLU A 61 1.42 19.96 -1.14
C GLU A 61 0.31 19.06 -1.69
N HIS A 62 -0.46 18.43 -0.80
CA HIS A 62 -1.62 17.64 -1.21
C HIS A 62 -2.60 18.49 -2.03
N ALA A 63 -2.94 19.69 -1.55
CA ALA A 63 -3.81 20.62 -2.28
C ALA A 63 -3.24 21.01 -3.66
N ARG A 64 -1.94 21.28 -3.78
CA ARG A 64 -1.28 21.57 -5.07
C ARG A 64 -1.40 20.41 -6.05
N GLN A 65 -1.21 19.18 -5.58
CA GLN A 65 -1.30 17.98 -6.41
C GLN A 65 -2.73 17.69 -6.84
N SER A 66 -3.71 17.87 -5.96
CA SER A 66 -5.13 17.76 -6.29
C SER A 66 -5.55 18.78 -7.35
N GLY A 67 -5.07 20.02 -7.27
CA GLY A 67 -5.30 21.04 -8.28
C GLY A 67 -4.61 20.74 -9.63
N LYS A 68 -3.43 20.13 -9.61
CA LYS A 68 -2.71 19.69 -10.83
C LYS A 68 -3.36 18.47 -11.50
N GLN A 69 -3.93 17.53 -10.75
CA GLN A 69 -4.59 16.35 -11.33
C GLN A 69 -5.81 16.72 -12.20
N GLY A 70 -6.57 17.75 -11.83
CA GLY A 70 -7.67 18.27 -12.66
C GLY A 70 -7.20 18.89 -13.98
N SER A 71 -5.99 19.44 -14.03
CA SER A 71 -5.43 20.08 -15.23
C SER A 71 -4.80 19.11 -16.24
N ARG A 72 -4.54 17.85 -15.86
CA ARG A 72 -4.00 16.82 -16.76
C ARG A 72 -5.07 16.02 -17.51
N ALA A 73 -6.34 16.12 -17.11
CA ALA A 73 -7.46 15.39 -17.71
C ALA A 73 -8.17 16.15 -18.85
N ALA A 74 -7.84 17.43 -19.08
CA ALA A 74 -8.50 18.30 -20.07
C ALA A 74 -7.64 18.54 -21.33
N ARG A 75 -6.96 17.51 -21.83
CA ARG A 75 -6.29 17.56 -23.14
C ARG A 75 -6.44 16.26 -23.89
N VAL A 76 -7.59 16.09 -24.57
CA VAL A 76 -7.77 15.39 -25.86
C VAL A 76 -8.91 16.07 -26.58
#